data_AF-A0A7J3M4L8-F1
#
_entry.id   AF-A0A7J3M4L8-F1
#
_cell.length_a   1.000
_cell.length_b   1.000
_cell.length_c   1.000
_cell.angle_alpha   90.00
_cell.angle_beta   90.00
_cell.angle_gamma   90.00
#
_symmetry.space_group_name_H-M   'P 1'
#
loop_
_entity.id
_entity.type
_entity.pdbx_description
1 polymer ?
#
loop_
_entity_poly.entity_id
_entity_poly.type
_entity_poly.pdbx_seq_one_letter_code
_entity_poly.pdbx_strand_id
1 'polypeptide(L)'
;MILDDIGSFPLPHGITREWVEKNLETREYEEMVQRAFLMKSKYLDTPNYPQFRDMISMFLDPIRNKEFQDDAYLIAEKYAKIRELEIVEKMKVERVRVCITGAFELYYREFRGVIYEDVLLNIAESVYRFARNALKFENVTCISFDEPSLGTAPDLQPEKELIERVYDKKLRADVQVHLHNPVFYEKFMETEINVLGIESARNPQNLETIDPEILESHGKFLRLGVARSDVDCIIMEFNERYNVDAWKDENLVELAVEEFESVERIRERIKHAFEKFGELVKYVGPDCGVFSFPSQKVAMKLLENLRKARDSWKA
;
A
#
# COMPACT_ATOMS: atom_id res chain seq x y z
N MET A 1 11.34 -5.71 -13.07
CA MET A 1 10.14 -5.73 -12.21
C MET A 1 10.50 -6.10 -10.78
N ILE A 2 10.09 -5.29 -9.80
CA ILE A 2 10.32 -5.49 -8.36
C ILE A 2 9.04 -6.05 -7.72
N LEU A 3 9.15 -7.04 -6.83
CA LEU A 3 8.02 -7.49 -6.01
C LEU A 3 7.88 -6.68 -4.73
N ASP A 4 6.74 -6.04 -4.56
CA ASP A 4 6.36 -5.30 -3.35
C ASP A 4 4.98 -5.69 -2.82
N ASP A 5 4.61 -5.09 -1.70
CA ASP A 5 3.27 -5.15 -1.14
C ASP A 5 2.82 -3.77 -0.63
N ILE A 6 1.52 -3.63 -0.37
CA ILE A 6 0.94 -2.33 0.01
C ILE A 6 1.22 -1.95 1.47
N GLY A 7 1.43 -2.90 2.38
CA GLY A 7 1.64 -2.60 3.80
C GLY A 7 0.98 -3.61 4.71
N SER A 8 -0.34 -3.46 4.87
CA SER A 8 -1.10 -4.15 5.90
C SER A 8 -1.06 -5.68 5.78
N PHE A 9 -0.82 -6.34 6.91
CA PHE A 9 -0.66 -7.78 7.05
C PHE A 9 -1.50 -8.30 8.23
N PRO A 10 -2.05 -9.53 8.16
CA PRO A 10 -2.90 -10.05 9.23
C PRO A 10 -2.20 -10.06 10.58
N LEU A 11 -2.96 -9.70 11.62
CA LEU A 11 -2.51 -9.86 12.99
C LEU A 11 -2.31 -11.36 13.32
N PRO A 12 -1.37 -11.70 14.20
CA PRO A 12 -1.29 -13.05 14.73
C PRO A 12 -2.60 -13.46 15.41
N HIS A 13 -2.87 -14.77 15.39
CA HIS A 13 -4.08 -15.32 16.01
C HIS A 13 -4.21 -14.87 17.48
N GLY A 14 -5.38 -14.33 17.84
CA GLY A 14 -5.68 -13.85 19.19
C GLY A 14 -5.21 -12.43 19.51
N ILE A 15 -4.51 -11.75 18.58
CA ILE A 15 -4.12 -10.35 18.73
C ILE A 15 -5.15 -9.45 18.06
N THR A 16 -5.57 -8.40 18.76
CA THR A 16 -6.51 -7.40 18.25
C THR A 16 -5.83 -6.07 18.00
N ARG A 17 -6.45 -5.20 17.19
CA ARG A 17 -5.97 -3.81 17.01
C ARG A 17 -5.94 -3.04 18.34
N GLU A 18 -6.88 -3.28 19.24
CA GLU A 18 -6.87 -2.67 20.58
C GLU A 18 -5.64 -3.09 21.39
N TRP A 19 -5.24 -4.37 21.29
CA TRP A 19 -4.01 -4.83 21.92
C TRP A 19 -2.79 -4.12 21.32
N VAL A 20 -2.74 -3.98 19.99
CA VAL A 20 -1.64 -3.26 19.30
C VAL A 20 -1.49 -1.84 19.82
N GLU A 21 -2.56 -1.04 19.83
CA GLU A 21 -2.48 0.37 20.26
C GLU A 21 -2.04 0.53 21.73
N LYS A 22 -2.37 -0.43 22.60
CA LYS A 22 -1.93 -0.41 24.01
C LYS A 22 -0.49 -0.88 24.23
N ASN A 23 0.12 -1.53 23.24
CA ASN A 23 1.40 -2.23 23.39
C ASN A 23 2.50 -1.74 22.43
N LEU A 24 2.35 -0.60 21.77
CA LEU A 24 3.29 -0.08 20.76
C LEU A 24 4.75 0.04 21.24
N GLU A 25 4.96 0.25 22.54
CA GLU A 25 6.27 0.40 23.16
C GLU A 25 6.78 -0.87 23.86
N THR A 26 6.04 -1.97 23.79
CA THR A 26 6.46 -3.23 24.42
C THR A 26 7.39 -4.04 23.53
N ARG A 27 8.15 -4.93 24.16
CA ARG A 27 9.03 -5.86 23.46
C ARG A 27 8.21 -6.88 22.65
N GLU A 28 7.05 -7.28 23.15
CA GLU A 28 6.16 -8.22 22.48
C GLU A 28 5.65 -7.68 21.13
N TYR A 29 5.29 -6.39 21.09
CA TYR A 29 4.90 -5.74 19.83
C TYR A 29 6.10 -5.62 18.88
N GLU A 30 7.27 -5.25 19.39
CA GLU A 30 8.51 -5.21 18.60
C GLU A 30 8.81 -6.57 17.95
N GLU A 31 8.84 -7.65 18.72
CA GLU A 31 9.08 -9.01 18.21
C GLU A 31 7.98 -9.47 17.21
N MET A 32 6.74 -9.01 17.39
CA MET A 32 5.64 -9.30 16.48
C MET A 32 5.84 -8.63 15.11
N VAL A 33 6.19 -7.34 15.09
CA VAL A 33 6.47 -6.58 13.86
C VAL A 33 7.65 -7.21 13.12
N GLN A 34 8.74 -7.52 13.84
CA GLN A 34 9.93 -8.13 13.25
C GLN A 34 9.63 -9.51 12.62
N ARG A 35 8.86 -10.36 13.31
CA ARG A 35 8.46 -11.67 12.76
C ARG A 35 7.62 -11.54 11.50
N ALA A 36 6.64 -10.64 11.48
CA ALA A 36 5.81 -10.43 10.30
C ALA A 36 6.60 -9.84 9.12
N PHE A 37 7.52 -8.92 9.39
CA PHE A 37 8.41 -8.40 8.36
C PHE A 37 9.28 -9.52 7.76
N LEU A 38 9.87 -10.39 8.58
CA LEU A 38 10.63 -11.56 8.10
C LEU A 38 9.79 -12.52 7.27
N MET A 39 8.52 -12.73 7.64
CA MET A 39 7.60 -13.54 6.85
C MET A 39 7.45 -12.95 5.44
N LYS A 40 7.09 -11.67 5.34
CA LYS A 40 6.93 -10.96 4.06
C LYS A 40 8.21 -10.96 3.22
N SER A 41 9.36 -10.72 3.87
CA SER A 41 10.69 -10.64 3.23
C SER A 41 11.14 -11.94 2.56
N LYS A 42 10.52 -13.09 2.87
CA LYS A 42 10.84 -14.36 2.19
C LYS A 42 10.44 -14.36 0.72
N TYR A 43 9.44 -13.55 0.36
CA TYR A 43 8.80 -13.60 -0.95
C TYR A 43 8.86 -12.26 -1.70
N LEU A 44 9.06 -11.15 -1.00
CA LEU A 44 9.09 -9.81 -1.58
C LEU A 44 10.53 -9.29 -1.71
N ASP A 45 10.79 -8.53 -2.77
CA ASP A 45 12.10 -7.89 -2.99
C ASP A 45 12.22 -6.56 -2.22
N THR A 46 11.08 -5.90 -1.99
CA THR A 46 10.99 -4.66 -1.20
C THR A 46 9.74 -4.72 -0.32
N PRO A 47 9.79 -5.48 0.79
CA PRO A 47 8.67 -5.63 1.71
C PRO A 47 8.39 -4.32 2.45
N ASN A 48 7.12 -4.08 2.75
CA ASN A 48 6.70 -3.04 3.68
C ASN A 48 6.64 -3.58 5.12
N TYR A 49 6.72 -2.71 6.12
CA TYR A 49 6.34 -3.07 7.49
C TYR A 49 4.87 -3.55 7.52
N PRO A 50 4.46 -4.34 8.54
CA PRO A 50 3.20 -5.07 8.50
C PRO A 50 1.95 -4.19 8.70
N GLN A 51 2.09 -2.92 9.09
CA GLN A 51 0.99 -1.97 9.28
C GLN A 51 -0.14 -2.57 10.11
N PHE A 52 0.18 -3.00 11.33
CA PHE A 52 -0.83 -3.58 12.24
C PHE A 52 -1.78 -2.52 12.81
N ARG A 53 -1.35 -1.27 12.79
CA ARG A 53 -2.13 -0.11 13.20
C ARG A 53 -3.11 0.30 12.10
N ASP A 54 -4.15 1.03 12.48
CA ASP A 54 -5.07 1.58 11.50
C ASP A 54 -4.37 2.64 10.63
N MET A 55 -4.54 2.53 9.31
CA MET A 55 -3.84 3.39 8.35
C MET A 55 -4.17 4.87 8.54
N ILE A 56 -5.35 5.22 9.05
CA ILE A 56 -5.71 6.62 9.27
C ILE A 56 -5.16 7.08 10.62
N SER A 57 -5.51 6.38 11.70
CA SER A 57 -5.18 6.84 13.06
C SER A 57 -3.68 6.91 13.31
N MET A 58 -2.90 5.99 12.71
CA MET A 58 -1.45 5.96 12.92
C MET A 58 -0.72 7.25 12.49
N PHE A 59 -1.29 8.00 11.55
CA PHE A 59 -0.77 9.28 11.08
C PHE A 59 -1.63 10.47 11.54
N LEU A 60 -2.96 10.34 11.50
CA LEU A 60 -3.85 11.46 11.83
C LEU A 60 -3.84 11.80 13.32
N ASP A 61 -3.74 10.81 14.21
CA ASP A 61 -3.69 11.05 15.67
C ASP A 61 -2.49 11.91 16.08
N PRO A 62 -1.24 11.58 15.70
CA PRO A 62 -0.12 12.44 16.02
C PRO A 62 -0.19 13.80 15.30
N ILE A 63 -0.77 13.88 14.09
CA ILE A 63 -1.01 15.16 13.40
C ILE A 63 -2.00 16.02 14.19
N ARG A 64 -3.05 15.45 14.78
CA ARG A 64 -4.08 16.16 15.56
C ARG A 64 -3.62 16.56 16.96
N ASN A 65 -2.57 15.93 17.47
CA ASN A 65 -2.08 16.22 18.80
C ASN A 65 -1.46 17.63 18.85
N LYS A 66 -2.11 18.54 19.57
CA LYS A 66 -1.66 19.94 19.73
C LYS A 66 -0.26 20.07 20.31
N GLU A 67 0.17 19.13 21.16
CA GLU A 67 1.52 19.14 21.72
C GLU A 67 2.59 18.76 20.68
N PHE A 68 2.17 18.13 19.59
CA PHE A 68 3.04 17.70 18.51
C PHE A 68 2.99 18.62 17.29
N GLN A 69 2.20 19.69 17.33
CA GLN A 69 1.99 20.61 16.20
C GLN A 69 2.94 21.82 16.25
N ASP A 70 3.50 22.19 15.09
CA ASP A 70 4.09 23.52 14.87
C ASP A 70 3.01 24.53 14.47
N ASP A 71 1.96 24.06 13.77
CA ASP A 71 0.77 24.81 13.39
C ASP A 71 -0.44 23.84 13.27
N ALA A 72 -1.65 24.35 13.07
CA ALA A 72 -2.85 23.54 12.93
C ALA A 72 -2.69 22.46 11.85
N TYR A 73 -2.77 21.19 12.26
CA TYR A 73 -2.54 20.01 11.41
C TYR A 73 -1.15 19.93 10.75
N LEU A 74 -0.18 20.71 11.24
CA LEU A 74 1.22 20.66 10.85
C LEU A 74 2.04 20.02 11.98
N ILE A 75 2.28 18.72 11.90
CA ILE A 75 3.06 17.98 12.91
C ILE A 75 4.51 18.44 12.91
N ALA A 76 5.09 18.75 14.06
CA ALA A 76 6.51 19.03 14.22
C ALA A 76 7.36 17.84 13.76
N GLU A 77 8.42 18.11 12.99
CA GLU A 77 9.19 17.05 12.32
C GLU A 77 9.75 15.99 13.28
N LYS A 78 10.09 16.36 14.52
CA LYS A 78 10.59 15.41 15.53
C LYS A 78 9.56 14.34 15.97
N TYR A 79 8.26 14.60 15.79
CA TYR A 79 7.17 13.68 16.15
C TYR A 79 6.62 12.88 14.96
N ALA A 80 7.01 13.23 13.72
CA ALA A 80 6.57 12.55 12.51
C ALA A 80 7.28 11.19 12.31
N LYS A 81 7.05 10.24 13.23
CA LYS A 81 7.74 8.96 13.30
C LYS A 81 6.80 7.79 13.02
N ILE A 82 7.32 6.77 12.35
CA ILE A 82 6.61 5.54 12.05
C ILE A 82 7.18 4.43 12.93
N ARG A 83 6.45 4.06 13.99
CA ARG A 83 6.94 3.13 15.01
C ARG A 83 7.36 1.77 14.43
N GLU A 84 6.57 1.21 13.53
CA GLU A 84 6.87 -0.09 12.91
C GLU A 84 8.10 -0.05 12.00
N LEU A 85 8.34 1.08 11.32
CA LEU A 85 9.58 1.29 10.57
C LEU A 85 10.78 1.32 11.52
N GLU A 86 10.72 2.11 12.61
CA GLU A 86 11.81 2.14 13.60
C GLU A 86 12.13 0.75 14.17
N ILE A 87 11.13 -0.13 14.30
CA ILE A 87 11.31 -1.52 14.72
C ILE A 87 12.02 -2.35 13.65
N VAL A 88 11.59 -2.25 12.39
CA VAL A 88 12.20 -2.95 11.25
C VAL A 88 13.66 -2.54 11.06
N GLU A 89 13.97 -1.25 11.24
CA GLU A 89 15.32 -0.72 11.08
C GLU A 89 16.32 -1.31 12.08
N LYS A 90 15.87 -1.69 13.28
CA LYS A 90 16.73 -2.40 14.25
C LYS A 90 17.22 -3.74 13.74
N MET A 91 16.53 -4.35 12.78
CA MET A 91 16.89 -5.63 12.18
C MET A 91 17.99 -5.50 11.11
N LYS A 92 18.34 -4.27 10.69
CA LYS A 92 19.34 -3.99 9.64
C LYS A 92 19.03 -4.68 8.31
N VAL A 93 17.80 -4.55 7.85
CA VAL A 93 17.31 -5.16 6.61
C VAL A 93 17.78 -4.36 5.40
N GLU A 94 17.93 -5.04 4.26
CA GLU A 94 18.53 -4.43 3.05
C GLU A 94 17.63 -3.40 2.35
N ARG A 95 16.32 -3.66 2.32
CA ARG A 95 15.35 -2.84 1.58
C ARG A 95 14.01 -2.80 2.30
N VAL A 96 13.40 -1.62 2.33
CA VAL A 96 12.08 -1.39 2.92
C VAL A 96 11.26 -0.46 2.01
N ARG A 97 10.00 -0.85 1.79
CA ARG A 97 8.95 0.05 1.27
C ARG A 97 8.22 0.65 2.47
N VAL A 98 7.89 1.93 2.40
CA VAL A 98 7.16 2.64 3.46
C VAL A 98 5.84 3.12 2.89
N CYS A 99 4.72 2.71 3.49
CA CYS A 99 3.40 3.25 3.14
C CYS A 99 3.02 4.36 4.12
N ILE A 100 2.55 5.47 3.60
CA ILE A 100 2.02 6.59 4.38
C ILE A 100 0.66 6.90 3.80
N THR A 101 -0.35 7.05 4.66
CA THR A 101 -1.66 7.49 4.17
C THR A 101 -1.52 8.88 3.57
N GLY A 102 -2.00 9.03 2.33
CA GLY A 102 -1.85 10.26 1.56
C GLY A 102 -2.59 11.45 2.17
N ALA A 103 -2.22 12.65 1.72
CA ALA A 103 -2.74 13.88 2.28
C ALA A 103 -4.24 14.04 2.04
N PHE A 104 -4.75 13.64 0.87
CA PHE A 104 -6.17 13.74 0.55
C PHE A 104 -6.99 12.72 1.34
N GLU A 105 -6.50 11.50 1.53
CA GLU A 105 -7.15 10.48 2.33
C GLU A 105 -7.24 10.91 3.81
N LEU A 106 -6.13 11.38 4.40
CA LEU A 106 -6.14 11.89 5.78
C LEU A 106 -7.08 13.08 5.93
N TYR A 107 -7.03 14.02 4.98
CA TYR A 107 -7.93 15.16 4.94
C TYR A 107 -9.40 14.74 4.85
N TYR A 108 -9.74 13.84 3.92
CA TYR A 108 -11.10 13.39 3.66
C TYR A 108 -11.70 12.64 4.87
N ARG A 109 -10.87 11.91 5.61
CA ARG A 109 -11.31 11.23 6.84
C ARG A 109 -11.68 12.20 7.95
N GLU A 110 -10.98 13.33 8.04
CA GLU A 110 -11.22 14.36 9.05
C GLU A 110 -12.32 15.36 8.64
N PHE A 111 -12.31 15.84 7.39
CA PHE A 111 -13.12 16.98 6.93
C PHE A 111 -14.14 16.64 5.83
N ARG A 112 -14.15 15.42 5.30
CA ARG A 112 -14.99 15.01 4.14
C ARG A 112 -14.67 15.81 2.87
N GLY A 113 -15.63 15.99 1.97
CA GLY A 113 -15.41 16.55 0.63
C GLY A 113 -15.22 18.08 0.53
N VAL A 114 -15.45 18.87 1.58
CA VAL A 114 -15.18 20.32 1.52
C VAL A 114 -13.67 20.52 1.69
N ILE A 115 -12.99 21.14 0.72
CA ILE A 115 -11.53 21.33 0.73
C ILE A 115 -11.15 22.72 1.28
N TYR A 116 -10.50 22.75 2.43
CA TYR A 116 -9.79 23.89 3.01
C TYR A 116 -8.32 23.75 2.64
N GLU A 117 -7.88 24.49 1.62
CA GLU A 117 -6.55 24.30 1.01
C GLU A 117 -5.41 24.49 2.02
N ASP A 118 -5.50 25.48 2.90
CA ASP A 118 -4.49 25.75 3.94
C ASP A 118 -4.31 24.55 4.88
N VAL A 119 -5.41 23.98 5.36
CA VAL A 119 -5.40 22.78 6.21
C VAL A 119 -4.86 21.57 5.45
N LEU A 120 -5.31 21.35 4.21
CA LEU A 120 -4.82 20.25 3.37
C LEU A 120 -3.31 20.36 3.14
N LEU A 121 -2.79 21.56 2.87
CA LEU A 121 -1.36 21.76 2.64
C LEU A 121 -0.54 21.54 3.92
N ASN A 122 -1.08 21.87 5.09
CA ASN A 122 -0.46 21.52 6.38
C ASN A 122 -0.44 19.99 6.61
N ILE A 123 -1.53 19.29 6.28
CA ILE A 123 -1.57 17.82 6.31
C ILE A 123 -0.57 17.24 5.30
N ALA A 124 -0.50 17.79 4.09
CA ALA A 124 0.47 17.36 3.07
C ALA A 124 1.90 17.54 3.56
N GLU A 125 2.25 18.70 4.14
CA GLU A 125 3.56 18.88 4.73
C GLU A 125 3.82 17.93 5.91
N SER A 126 2.81 17.61 6.71
CA SER A 126 2.92 16.58 7.75
C SER A 126 3.24 15.19 7.19
N VAL A 127 2.53 14.77 6.13
CA VAL A 127 2.79 13.52 5.40
C VAL A 127 4.23 13.47 4.89
N TYR A 128 4.71 14.58 4.32
CA TYR A 128 6.10 14.69 3.87
C TYR A 128 7.12 14.70 5.01
N ARG A 129 6.78 15.18 6.21
CA ARG A 129 7.65 15.05 7.41
C ARG A 129 7.81 13.59 7.82
N PHE A 130 6.76 12.76 7.74
CA PHE A 130 6.88 11.32 7.94
C PHE A 130 7.77 10.69 6.87
N ALA A 131 7.58 11.04 5.59
CA ALA A 131 8.40 10.55 4.49
C ALA A 131 9.88 10.92 4.65
N ARG A 132 10.19 12.19 4.96
CA ARG A 132 11.57 12.64 5.19
C ARG A 132 12.23 11.97 6.37
N ASN A 133 11.49 11.73 7.45
CA ASN A 133 12.00 10.97 8.59
C ASN A 133 12.26 9.51 8.24
N ALA A 134 11.37 8.86 7.49
CA ALA A 134 11.60 7.51 6.99
C ALA A 134 12.87 7.46 6.11
N LEU A 135 13.06 8.46 5.25
CA LEU A 135 14.23 8.58 4.38
C LEU A 135 15.53 8.93 5.11
N LYS A 136 15.54 9.04 6.44
CA LYS A 136 16.80 9.02 7.21
C LYS A 136 17.43 7.63 7.23
N PHE A 137 16.66 6.59 6.94
CA PHE A 137 17.14 5.21 6.82
C PHE A 137 17.50 4.90 5.36
N GLU A 138 18.77 4.58 5.09
CA GLU A 138 19.31 4.45 3.72
C GLU A 138 18.67 3.31 2.91
N ASN A 139 18.25 2.25 3.59
CA ASN A 139 17.56 1.07 3.05
C ASN A 139 16.10 1.32 2.66
N VAL A 140 15.52 2.48 2.96
CA VAL A 140 14.20 2.87 2.45
C VAL A 140 14.34 3.22 0.97
N THR A 141 13.87 2.32 0.11
CA THR A 141 13.98 2.44 -1.36
C THR A 141 12.73 2.99 -2.01
N CYS A 142 11.60 3.00 -1.30
CA CYS A 142 10.31 3.41 -1.84
C CYS A 142 9.42 4.02 -0.74
N ILE A 143 8.81 5.17 -1.04
CA ILE A 143 7.73 5.78 -0.25
C ILE A 143 6.44 5.67 -1.07
N SER A 144 5.36 5.19 -0.48
CA SER A 144 4.02 5.19 -1.07
C SER A 144 3.09 6.10 -0.30
N PHE A 145 2.38 6.95 -1.03
CA PHE A 145 1.23 7.70 -0.50
C PHE A 145 -0.05 6.98 -0.89
N ASP A 146 -0.77 6.45 0.10
CA ASP A 146 -1.96 5.64 -0.15
C ASP A 146 -3.20 6.53 -0.16
N GLU A 147 -3.86 6.63 -1.31
CA GLU A 147 -4.97 7.56 -1.60
C GLU A 147 -6.22 6.82 -2.12
N PRO A 148 -6.80 5.90 -1.33
CA PRO A 148 -7.89 5.04 -1.80
C PRO A 148 -9.19 5.79 -2.12
N SER A 149 -9.48 6.92 -1.45
CA SER A 149 -10.66 7.75 -1.74
C SER A 149 -10.49 8.61 -2.99
N LEU A 150 -9.26 8.87 -3.44
CA LEU A 150 -9.00 9.75 -4.57
C LEU A 150 -9.40 9.06 -5.89
N GLY A 151 -10.39 9.61 -6.58
CA GLY A 151 -10.98 9.02 -7.79
C GLY A 151 -12.11 8.00 -7.51
N THR A 152 -12.44 7.75 -6.24
CA THR A 152 -13.58 6.87 -5.85
C THR A 152 -14.64 7.61 -5.04
N ALA A 153 -14.24 8.57 -4.20
CA ALA A 153 -15.15 9.42 -3.45
C ALA A 153 -15.70 10.53 -4.37
N PRO A 154 -17.02 10.59 -4.60
CA PRO A 154 -17.62 11.55 -5.54
C PRO A 154 -17.50 13.01 -5.06
N ASP A 155 -17.38 13.23 -3.75
CA ASP A 155 -17.25 14.55 -3.13
C ASP A 155 -15.79 15.00 -2.96
N LEU A 156 -14.80 14.14 -3.24
CA LEU A 156 -13.38 14.47 -3.23
C LEU A 156 -12.88 14.65 -4.66
N GLN A 157 -13.03 15.86 -5.19
CA GLN A 157 -12.71 16.21 -6.57
C GLN A 157 -11.69 17.35 -6.63
N PRO A 158 -10.43 17.13 -6.20
CA PRO A 158 -9.42 18.19 -6.23
C PRO A 158 -9.03 18.54 -7.67
N GLU A 159 -8.76 19.82 -7.90
CA GLU A 159 -8.19 20.31 -9.16
C GLU A 159 -6.74 19.82 -9.34
N LYS A 160 -6.28 19.79 -10.60
CA LYS A 160 -4.94 19.30 -10.95
C LYS A 160 -3.84 20.09 -10.23
N GLU A 161 -3.96 21.41 -10.19
CA GLU A 161 -3.00 22.33 -9.56
C GLU A 161 -2.86 22.07 -8.05
N LEU A 162 -3.93 21.61 -7.40
CA LEU A 162 -3.89 21.28 -5.98
C LEU A 162 -3.16 19.96 -5.74
N ILE A 163 -3.39 18.94 -6.58
CA ILE A 163 -2.64 17.68 -6.54
C ILE A 163 -1.15 17.96 -6.77
N GLU A 164 -0.83 18.81 -7.75
CA GLU A 164 0.54 19.27 -7.99
C GLU A 164 1.14 19.91 -6.75
N ARG A 165 0.48 20.91 -6.14
CA ARG A 165 1.01 21.57 -4.94
C ARG A 165 1.22 20.61 -3.75
N VAL A 166 0.37 19.59 -3.62
CA VAL A 166 0.50 18.57 -2.57
C VAL A 166 1.69 17.66 -2.82
N TYR A 167 1.91 17.25 -4.08
CA TYR A 167 2.84 16.19 -4.46
C TYR A 167 4.12 16.65 -5.18
N ASP A 168 4.28 17.95 -5.44
CA ASP A 168 5.47 18.55 -6.05
C ASP A 168 6.58 18.77 -5.01
N LYS A 169 7.01 17.66 -4.39
CA LYS A 169 8.07 17.65 -3.39
C LYS A 169 8.98 16.46 -3.62
N LYS A 170 10.20 16.78 -4.05
CA LYS A 170 11.22 15.80 -4.39
C LYS A 170 11.68 15.00 -3.18
N LEU A 171 11.69 13.68 -3.33
CA LEU A 171 12.28 12.74 -2.38
C LEU A 171 13.41 11.95 -3.05
N ARG A 172 14.32 11.38 -2.26
CA ARG A 172 15.50 10.66 -2.78
C ARG A 172 15.23 9.20 -3.19
N ALA A 173 14.04 8.70 -2.93
CA ALA A 173 13.61 7.33 -3.19
C ALA A 173 12.51 7.33 -4.25
N ASP A 174 12.14 6.14 -4.74
CA ASP A 174 10.95 6.04 -5.58
C ASP A 174 9.72 6.50 -4.81
N VAL A 175 8.94 7.39 -5.40
CA VAL A 175 7.70 7.90 -4.81
C VAL A 175 6.52 7.31 -5.57
N GLN A 176 5.74 6.49 -4.86
CA GLN A 176 4.51 5.89 -5.33
C GLN A 176 3.30 6.66 -4.83
N VAL A 177 2.20 6.64 -5.59
CA VAL A 177 0.84 6.88 -5.08
C VAL A 177 0.01 5.62 -5.32
N HIS A 178 -0.68 5.11 -4.31
CA HIS A 178 -1.57 3.95 -4.46
C HIS A 178 -3.01 4.42 -4.64
N LEU A 179 -3.61 4.09 -5.78
CA LEU A 179 -4.97 4.45 -6.15
C LEU A 179 -5.80 3.18 -6.36
N HIS A 180 -6.97 3.13 -5.74
CA HIS A 180 -7.93 2.04 -5.98
C HIS A 180 -8.59 2.16 -7.37
N ASN A 181 -8.60 3.36 -7.95
CA ASN A 181 -9.16 3.62 -9.27
C ASN A 181 -8.27 4.61 -10.04
N PRO A 182 -7.90 4.30 -11.30
CA PRO A 182 -7.02 5.15 -12.10
C PRO A 182 -7.69 6.44 -12.62
N VAL A 183 -8.96 6.75 -12.36
CA VAL A 183 -9.67 7.94 -12.92
C VAL A 183 -8.87 9.26 -12.82
N PHE A 184 -8.04 9.45 -11.79
CA PHE A 184 -7.22 10.66 -11.63
C PHE A 184 -5.74 10.47 -11.93
N TYR A 185 -5.33 9.40 -12.60
CA TYR A 185 -3.91 9.11 -12.86
C TYR A 185 -3.22 10.26 -13.62
N GLU A 186 -3.88 10.87 -14.60
CA GLU A 186 -3.33 12.00 -15.38
C GLU A 186 -3.07 13.25 -14.55
N LYS A 187 -3.74 13.43 -13.41
CA LYS A 187 -3.50 14.58 -12.52
C LYS A 187 -2.14 14.51 -11.83
N PHE A 188 -1.46 13.35 -11.87
CA PHE A 188 -0.15 13.15 -11.26
C PHE A 188 1.04 13.37 -12.22
N MET A 189 0.79 13.63 -13.51
CA MET A 189 1.83 13.67 -14.54
C MET A 189 2.91 14.73 -14.27
N GLU A 190 2.52 15.89 -13.76
CA GLU A 190 3.44 17.01 -13.47
C GLU A 190 3.94 17.03 -12.02
N THR A 191 3.67 15.97 -11.24
CA THR A 191 4.08 15.87 -9.83
C THR A 191 5.42 15.17 -9.67
N GLU A 192 6.01 15.20 -8.47
CA GLU A 192 7.20 14.41 -8.14
C GLU A 192 6.89 12.92 -7.86
N ILE A 193 5.64 12.48 -7.98
CA ILE A 193 5.30 11.04 -7.97
C ILE A 193 5.88 10.39 -9.22
N ASN A 194 6.68 9.34 -9.05
CA ASN A 194 7.32 8.64 -10.17
C ASN A 194 6.59 7.35 -10.56
N VAL A 195 5.79 6.78 -9.65
CA VAL A 195 5.18 5.46 -9.84
C VAL A 195 3.70 5.52 -9.45
N LEU A 196 2.81 5.13 -10.35
CA LEU A 196 1.38 5.06 -10.10
C LEU A 196 0.98 3.62 -9.76
N GLY A 197 0.49 3.42 -8.54
CA GLY A 197 -0.03 2.17 -8.02
C GLY A 197 -1.49 1.98 -8.38
N ILE A 198 -1.80 0.93 -9.16
CA ILE A 198 -3.14 0.66 -9.66
C ILE A 198 -3.54 -0.78 -9.33
N GLU A 199 -4.74 -0.92 -8.76
CA GLU A 199 -5.38 -2.23 -8.54
C GLU A 199 -5.94 -2.75 -9.86
N SER A 200 -5.57 -3.97 -10.25
CA SER A 200 -5.97 -4.54 -11.54
C SER A 200 -6.25 -6.04 -11.52
N ALA A 201 -5.89 -6.77 -10.47
CA ALA A 201 -6.06 -8.22 -10.43
C ALA A 201 -7.52 -8.62 -10.35
N ARG A 202 -8.32 -7.87 -9.56
CA ARG A 202 -9.77 -7.99 -9.53
C ARG A 202 -10.45 -7.33 -10.72
N ASN A 203 -9.99 -6.15 -11.12
CA ASN A 203 -10.60 -5.31 -12.16
C ASN A 203 -9.60 -5.02 -13.30
N PRO A 204 -9.37 -5.98 -14.22
CA PRO A 204 -8.41 -5.79 -15.31
C PRO A 204 -8.71 -4.58 -16.21
N GLN A 205 -9.97 -4.14 -16.27
CA GLN A 205 -10.41 -2.98 -17.04
C GLN A 205 -9.73 -1.68 -16.59
N ASN A 206 -9.23 -1.61 -15.34
CA ASN A 206 -8.47 -0.45 -14.89
C ASN A 206 -7.23 -0.22 -15.77
N LEU A 207 -6.60 -1.29 -16.28
CA LEU A 207 -5.47 -1.17 -17.21
C LEU A 207 -5.88 -0.54 -18.55
N GLU A 208 -7.14 -0.66 -18.97
CA GLU A 208 -7.66 -0.09 -20.22
C GLU A 208 -7.82 1.43 -20.17
N THR A 209 -7.83 2.01 -18.98
CA THR A 209 -7.98 3.46 -18.81
C THR A 209 -6.66 4.22 -18.86
N ILE A 210 -5.53 3.51 -18.85
CA ILE A 210 -4.19 4.09 -18.73
C ILE A 210 -3.53 4.10 -20.11
N ASP A 211 -3.11 5.28 -20.55
CA ASP A 211 -2.36 5.44 -21.79
C ASP A 211 -0.84 5.31 -21.53
N PRO A 212 -0.15 4.29 -22.10
CA PRO A 212 1.29 4.14 -21.95
C PRO A 212 2.09 5.32 -22.54
N GLU A 213 1.61 5.97 -23.60
CA GLU A 213 2.32 7.10 -24.24
C GLU A 213 2.35 8.33 -23.31
N ILE A 214 1.27 8.55 -22.55
CA ILE A 214 1.19 9.61 -21.55
C ILE A 214 2.21 9.33 -20.42
N LEU A 215 2.31 8.09 -19.96
CA LEU A 215 3.28 7.74 -18.91
C LEU A 215 4.72 7.91 -19.39
N GLU A 216 5.03 7.42 -20.58
CA GLU A 216 6.38 7.49 -21.15
C GLU A 216 6.82 8.93 -21.37
N SER A 217 5.95 9.78 -21.92
CA SER A 217 6.24 11.20 -22.16
C SER A 217 6.52 12.02 -20.88
N HIS A 218 5.99 11.58 -19.73
CA HIS A 218 6.23 12.21 -18.43
C HIS A 218 7.22 11.43 -17.54
N GLY A 219 7.86 10.39 -18.07
CA GLY A 219 8.82 9.56 -17.33
C GLY A 219 8.22 8.88 -16.09
N LYS A 220 6.94 8.50 -16.15
CA LYS A 220 6.21 7.83 -15.07
C LYS A 220 6.24 6.32 -15.26
N PHE A 221 6.13 5.61 -14.14
CA PHE A 221 6.10 4.15 -14.09
C PHE A 221 4.83 3.65 -13.42
N LEU A 222 4.58 2.36 -13.51
CA LEU A 222 3.46 1.67 -12.90
C LEU A 222 3.90 0.71 -11.80
N ARG A 223 3.08 0.64 -10.76
CA ARG A 223 3.00 -0.46 -9.81
C ARG A 223 1.65 -1.15 -10.01
N LEU A 224 1.64 -2.40 -10.44
CA LEU A 224 0.39 -3.08 -10.79
C LEU A 224 0.03 -4.18 -9.80
N GLY A 225 -1.22 -4.16 -9.36
CA GLY A 225 -1.84 -5.25 -8.62
C GLY A 225 -2.09 -6.44 -9.55
N VAL A 226 -1.35 -7.53 -9.37
CA VAL A 226 -1.44 -8.76 -10.19
C VAL A 226 -1.97 -9.95 -9.41
N ALA A 227 -2.16 -9.79 -8.10
CA ALA A 227 -2.77 -10.77 -7.22
C ALA A 227 -3.94 -10.14 -6.44
N ARG A 228 -5.09 -10.82 -6.40
CA ARG A 228 -6.26 -10.34 -5.65
C ARG A 228 -6.00 -10.35 -4.15
N SER A 229 -6.41 -9.28 -3.47
CA SER A 229 -6.38 -9.18 -2.01
C SER A 229 -7.78 -9.11 -1.37
N ASP A 230 -8.84 -9.18 -2.18
CA ASP A 230 -10.24 -9.23 -1.74
C ASP A 230 -10.64 -10.66 -1.31
N VAL A 231 -9.99 -11.17 -0.27
CA VAL A 231 -10.15 -12.55 0.21
C VAL A 231 -11.61 -12.93 0.49
N ASP A 232 -12.43 -11.99 0.96
CA ASP A 232 -13.84 -12.26 1.24
C ASP A 232 -14.62 -12.61 -0.03
N CYS A 233 -14.31 -11.95 -1.14
CA CYS A 233 -14.90 -12.26 -2.43
C CYS A 233 -14.36 -13.57 -3.00
N ILE A 234 -13.05 -13.86 -2.81
CA ILE A 234 -12.47 -15.16 -3.18
C ILE A 234 -13.18 -16.30 -2.44
N ILE A 235 -13.38 -16.16 -1.12
CA ILE A 235 -14.08 -17.15 -0.29
C ILE A 235 -15.53 -17.32 -0.75
N MET A 236 -16.22 -16.22 -1.04
CA MET A 236 -17.60 -16.25 -1.54
C MET A 236 -17.70 -17.00 -2.87
N GLU A 237 -16.86 -16.67 -3.85
CA GLU A 237 -16.82 -17.35 -5.17
C GLU A 237 -16.49 -18.84 -5.02
N PHE A 238 -15.59 -19.20 -4.10
CA PHE A 238 -15.24 -20.59 -3.81
C PHE A 238 -16.41 -21.35 -3.15
N ASN A 239 -17.07 -20.75 -2.15
CA ASN A 239 -18.23 -21.34 -1.48
C ASN A 239 -19.38 -21.60 -2.46
N GLU A 240 -19.66 -20.65 -3.36
CA GLU A 240 -20.68 -20.79 -4.40
C GLU A 240 -20.33 -21.92 -5.38
N ARG A 241 -19.06 -22.00 -5.81
CA ARG A 241 -18.60 -23.02 -6.77
C ARG A 241 -18.66 -24.44 -6.20
N TYR A 242 -18.29 -24.61 -4.94
CA TYR A 242 -18.13 -25.94 -4.31
C TYR A 242 -19.24 -26.31 -3.33
N ASN A 243 -20.18 -25.40 -3.06
CA ASN A 243 -21.25 -25.56 -2.08
C ASN A 243 -20.72 -25.96 -0.68
N VAL A 244 -19.73 -25.20 -0.21
CA VAL A 244 -19.06 -25.38 1.10
C VAL A 244 -19.13 -24.09 1.93
N ASP A 245 -18.68 -24.16 3.18
CA ASP A 245 -18.56 -23.00 4.08
C ASP A 245 -17.09 -22.84 4.53
N ALA A 246 -16.26 -22.27 3.66
CA ALA A 246 -14.84 -22.08 3.91
C ALA A 246 -14.54 -21.08 5.04
N TRP A 247 -15.49 -20.24 5.44
CA TRP A 247 -15.32 -19.31 6.56
C TRP A 247 -15.00 -20.00 7.88
N LYS A 248 -15.34 -21.28 8.01
CA LYS A 248 -15.12 -22.09 9.22
C LYS A 248 -13.88 -22.99 9.14
N ASP A 249 -13.21 -23.05 7.99
CA ASP A 249 -12.06 -23.93 7.79
C ASP A 249 -10.96 -23.19 7.02
N GLU A 250 -9.89 -22.85 7.73
CA GLU A 250 -8.72 -22.18 7.18
C GLU A 250 -8.08 -22.96 6.01
N ASN A 251 -8.16 -24.29 6.00
CA ASN A 251 -7.62 -25.09 4.89
C ASN A 251 -8.45 -24.92 3.62
N LEU A 252 -9.76 -24.72 3.75
CA LEU A 252 -10.62 -24.40 2.60
C LEU A 252 -10.35 -22.98 2.10
N VAL A 253 -10.04 -22.03 2.98
CA VAL A 253 -9.61 -20.68 2.56
C VAL A 253 -8.27 -20.73 1.82
N GLU A 254 -7.31 -21.49 2.34
CA GLU A 254 -6.01 -21.69 1.68
C GLU A 254 -6.20 -22.32 0.29
N LEU A 255 -7.09 -23.30 0.16
CA LEU A 255 -7.44 -23.91 -1.12
C LEU A 255 -8.12 -22.91 -2.07
N ALA A 256 -9.01 -22.06 -1.56
CA ALA A 256 -9.64 -21.00 -2.34
C ALA A 256 -8.59 -20.02 -2.89
N VAL A 257 -7.62 -19.59 -2.06
CA VAL A 257 -6.52 -18.74 -2.52
C VAL A 257 -5.66 -19.47 -3.55
N GLU A 258 -5.35 -20.75 -3.37
CA GLU A 258 -4.56 -21.51 -4.35
C GLU A 258 -5.27 -21.63 -5.71
N GLU A 259 -6.59 -21.75 -5.73
CA GLU A 259 -7.36 -21.89 -6.97
C GLU A 259 -7.61 -20.54 -7.66
N PHE A 260 -7.98 -19.51 -6.90
CA PHE A 260 -8.33 -18.21 -7.46
C PHE A 260 -7.11 -17.35 -7.75
N GLU A 261 -6.06 -17.51 -6.95
CA GLU A 261 -4.78 -16.80 -7.04
C GLU A 261 -3.62 -17.80 -7.17
N SER A 262 -3.79 -18.75 -8.10
CA SER A 262 -2.77 -19.70 -8.47
C SER A 262 -1.57 -19.02 -9.13
N VAL A 263 -0.43 -19.71 -9.12
CA VAL A 263 0.81 -19.26 -9.79
C VAL A 263 0.55 -18.94 -11.27
N GLU A 264 -0.23 -19.78 -11.95
CA GLU A 264 -0.55 -19.63 -13.37
C GLU A 264 -1.39 -18.38 -13.63
N ARG A 265 -2.43 -18.15 -12.82
CA ARG A 265 -3.34 -16.99 -12.98
C ARG A 265 -2.61 -15.67 -12.71
N ILE A 266 -1.80 -15.62 -11.66
CA ILE A 266 -0.98 -14.43 -11.37
C ILE A 266 0.02 -14.19 -12.51
N ARG A 267 0.66 -15.26 -13.02
CA ARG A 267 1.61 -15.17 -14.14
C ARG A 267 0.95 -14.65 -15.42
N GLU A 268 -0.29 -15.08 -15.70
CA GLU A 268 -1.06 -14.58 -16.84
C GLU A 268 -1.36 -13.08 -16.71
N ARG A 269 -1.71 -12.60 -15.51
CA ARG A 269 -1.91 -11.17 -15.26
C ARG A 269 -0.61 -10.36 -15.40
N ILE A 270 0.50 -10.89 -14.88
CA ILE A 270 1.84 -10.29 -15.09
C ILE A 270 2.13 -10.18 -16.59
N LYS A 271 1.93 -11.28 -17.33
CA LYS A 271 2.15 -11.30 -18.78
C LYS A 271 1.30 -10.25 -19.50
N HIS A 272 0.01 -10.19 -19.20
CA HIS A 272 -0.90 -9.21 -19.80
C HIS A 272 -0.47 -7.76 -19.51
N ALA A 273 -0.07 -7.47 -18.27
CA ALA A 273 0.47 -6.17 -17.89
C ALA A 273 1.72 -5.80 -18.70
N PHE A 274 2.66 -6.73 -18.87
CA PHE A 274 3.89 -6.48 -19.65
C PHE A 274 3.65 -6.37 -21.14
N GLU A 275 2.74 -7.16 -21.71
CA GLU A 275 2.37 -7.03 -23.12
C GLU A 275 1.82 -5.63 -23.43
N LYS A 276 1.16 -5.01 -22.45
CA LYS A 276 0.57 -3.69 -22.60
C LYS A 276 1.53 -2.53 -22.31
N PHE A 277 2.26 -2.62 -21.21
CA PHE A 277 3.03 -1.48 -20.67
C PHE A 277 4.56 -1.69 -20.76
N GLY A 278 5.03 -2.90 -21.07
CA GLY A 278 6.45 -3.21 -21.18
C GLY A 278 7.25 -2.77 -19.96
N GLU A 279 8.35 -2.04 -20.19
CA GLU A 279 9.27 -1.56 -19.17
C GLU A 279 8.68 -0.47 -18.25
N LEU A 280 7.49 0.08 -18.56
CA LEU A 280 6.80 1.01 -17.66
C LEU A 280 6.35 0.30 -16.37
N VAL A 281 6.22 -1.04 -16.37
CA VAL A 281 5.88 -1.82 -15.17
C VAL A 281 7.11 -2.01 -14.28
N LYS A 282 7.29 -1.10 -13.33
CA LYS A 282 8.43 -1.13 -12.41
C LYS A 282 8.20 -2.07 -11.23
N TYR A 283 6.99 -2.08 -10.68
CA TYR A 283 6.61 -2.90 -9.52
C TYR A 283 5.37 -3.75 -9.80
N VAL A 284 5.29 -4.91 -9.15
CA VAL A 284 4.04 -5.67 -9.05
C VAL A 284 3.86 -6.24 -7.65
N GLY A 285 2.60 -6.42 -7.26
CA GLY A 285 2.23 -6.97 -5.96
C GLY A 285 0.76 -7.37 -5.90
N PRO A 286 0.23 -7.62 -4.70
CA PRO A 286 -1.21 -7.73 -4.48
C PRO A 286 -1.93 -6.40 -4.80
N ASP A 287 -3.22 -6.43 -5.15
CA ASP A 287 -4.03 -5.22 -5.40
C ASP A 287 -3.90 -4.23 -4.23
N CYS A 288 -4.30 -4.65 -3.03
CA CYS A 288 -4.26 -3.86 -1.80
C CYS A 288 -3.45 -4.56 -0.69
N GLY A 289 -3.52 -4.04 0.53
CA GLY A 289 -3.00 -4.71 1.71
C GLY A 289 -3.75 -6.03 2.00
N VAL A 290 -3.08 -6.97 2.68
CA VAL A 290 -3.60 -8.33 2.92
C VAL A 290 -4.09 -8.52 4.35
N PHE A 291 -4.33 -7.44 5.11
CA PHE A 291 -4.83 -7.51 6.49
C PHE A 291 -6.16 -8.26 6.63
N SER A 292 -7.04 -8.22 5.62
CA SER A 292 -8.34 -8.91 5.61
C SER A 292 -8.22 -10.44 5.61
N PHE A 293 -7.05 -10.98 5.28
CA PHE A 293 -6.82 -12.42 5.27
C PHE A 293 -7.00 -12.99 6.68
N PRO A 294 -7.64 -14.16 6.84
CA PRO A 294 -8.00 -14.69 8.15
C PRO A 294 -6.78 -15.07 8.99
N SER A 295 -5.61 -15.26 8.36
CA SER A 295 -4.37 -15.53 9.06
C SER A 295 -3.14 -15.15 8.24
N GLN A 296 -2.01 -15.07 8.95
CA GLN A 296 -0.70 -14.90 8.35
C GLN A 296 -0.31 -16.08 7.44
N LYS A 297 -0.80 -17.30 7.72
CA LYS A 297 -0.53 -18.48 6.90
C LYS A 297 -1.13 -18.32 5.51
N VAL A 298 -2.42 -17.94 5.44
CA VAL A 298 -3.12 -17.74 4.15
C VAL A 298 -2.54 -16.55 3.39
N ALA A 299 -2.24 -15.44 4.08
CA ALA A 299 -1.58 -14.29 3.43
C ALA A 299 -0.20 -14.66 2.86
N MET A 300 0.58 -15.47 3.58
CA MET A 300 1.88 -15.96 3.10
C MET A 300 1.75 -16.85 1.87
N LYS A 301 0.68 -17.64 1.77
CA LYS A 301 0.41 -18.47 0.60
C LYS A 301 0.22 -17.63 -0.66
N LEU A 302 -0.52 -16.51 -0.57
CA LEU A 302 -0.63 -15.55 -1.68
C LEU A 302 0.73 -14.98 -2.10
N LEU A 303 1.54 -14.54 -1.13
CA LEU A 303 2.86 -13.97 -1.40
C LEU A 303 3.83 -14.99 -2.01
N GLU A 304 3.76 -16.25 -1.55
CA GLU A 304 4.52 -17.36 -2.13
C GLU A 304 4.14 -17.60 -3.59
N ASN A 305 2.83 -17.65 -3.89
CA ASN A 305 2.34 -17.83 -5.25
C ASN A 305 2.76 -16.67 -6.16
N LEU A 306 2.66 -15.43 -5.66
CA LEU A 306 3.14 -14.24 -6.36
C LEU A 306 4.63 -14.34 -6.69
N ARG A 307 5.47 -14.75 -5.73
CA ARG A 307 6.90 -14.95 -5.95
C ARG A 307 7.18 -16.00 -7.01
N LYS A 308 6.53 -17.17 -6.92
CA LYS A 308 6.64 -18.25 -7.90
C LYS A 308 6.18 -17.81 -9.30
N ALA A 309 5.10 -17.03 -9.38
CA ALA A 309 4.55 -16.52 -10.64
C ALA A 309 5.56 -15.59 -11.31
N ARG A 310 6.14 -14.64 -10.56
CA ARG A 310 7.19 -13.76 -11.06
C ARG A 310 8.45 -14.52 -11.48
N ASP A 311 8.91 -15.48 -10.68
CA ASP A 311 10.14 -16.23 -10.96
C ASP A 311 10.00 -17.15 -12.18
N SER A 312 8.78 -17.63 -12.45
CA SER A 312 8.47 -18.42 -13.64
C SER A 312 8.20 -17.59 -14.90
N TRP A 313 7.93 -16.29 -14.73
CA TRP A 313 7.74 -15.37 -15.84
C TRP A 313 9.10 -14.95 -16.42
N LYS A 314 9.22 -15.07 -17.75
CA LYS A 314 10.36 -14.56 -18.51
C LYS A 314 9.80 -13.51 -19.47
N ALA A 315 10.34 -12.29 -19.37
CA ALA A 315 10.04 -11.18 -20.27
C ALA A 315 10.39 -11.54 -21.72
#